data_AF-A0A914KQS0-F1
#
_entry.id   AF-A0A914KQS0-F1
#
_cell.length_a   1.000
_cell.length_b   1.000
_cell.length_c   1.000
_cell.angle_alpha   90.00
_cell.angle_beta   90.00
_cell.angle_gamma   90.00
#
_symmetry.space_group_name_H-M   'P 1'
#
loop_
_entity.id
_entity.type
_entity.pdbx_description
1 polymer ?
#
loop_
_entity_poly.entity_id
_entity_poly.type
_entity_poly.pdbx_seq_one_letter_code
_entity_poly.pdbx_strand_id
1 'polypeptide(L)'
;MSLTMLNGSVNQKQPTIFPQQPMELCPSELNRQSVQVAHVNSFSLQTLGDGVHKQVSRANSYRSLDEYSDQDKFVERHNTTAEIYQIFKDNVDTLFSRKILPEKQAEFVNRILTIVGQLLISMEAEKQYLMSEVLCGWAVQQQKLSVAAQWTQQMNYSLLNTIDTQFEYFGELLEQTLTGLGYLVSEYPGIGFEQYQQQLRQMTHLFLFYSIIVSRQPPSVVVKCGEAENHRRSRFWFNTEIRILGGRAFGLDRLVDGVSIQCLLITDETAKRLRNNAYHDICEHEEFAVEPMIGHLKNFDPAIVEGSGNDQPIGPIMVAKFEDMRVAKKEQLRRESVAQKRYHLCYTIKLQTLKHQIDLVGKKVSLPFAILVGPKMDVDAKLFMERSFADFVRRPDGELPALVNGQEMALLEIPQKPTDQIALNQPRPFNLVSKQHLLGRLKPDVNGQVPVENFLRVC
;
A
#
# COMPACT_ATOMS: atom_id res chain seq x y z
N MET A 1 -0.71 60.84 -28.31
CA MET A 1 -1.30 59.51 -28.06
C MET A 1 -0.27 58.47 -28.49
N SER A 2 0.19 57.68 -27.51
CA SER A 2 1.03 56.47 -27.53
C SER A 2 2.33 56.44 -28.37
N LEU A 3 3.44 56.43 -27.62
CA LEU A 3 4.82 56.13 -28.03
C LEU A 3 5.18 54.68 -27.62
N THR A 4 5.66 53.92 -28.60
CA THR A 4 6.81 52.98 -28.61
C THR A 4 7.20 52.08 -27.42
N MET A 5 7.28 50.78 -27.77
CA MET A 5 8.45 49.87 -27.71
C MET A 5 8.77 49.02 -26.47
N LEU A 6 8.81 47.71 -26.76
CA LEU A 6 9.79 46.68 -26.37
C LEU A 6 9.87 46.12 -24.93
N ASN A 7 10.01 44.79 -24.95
CA ASN A 7 10.67 43.88 -24.00
C ASN A 7 9.92 43.39 -22.76
N GLY A 8 10.05 42.08 -22.53
CA GLY A 8 10.10 41.54 -21.17
C GLY A 8 9.23 40.32 -20.92
N SER A 9 9.47 39.21 -21.62
CA SER A 9 9.10 37.88 -21.14
C SER A 9 9.89 37.57 -19.86
N VAL A 10 9.29 37.87 -18.72
CA VAL A 10 9.83 37.52 -17.41
C VAL A 10 9.42 36.09 -17.08
N ASN A 11 10.36 35.17 -17.29
CA ASN A 11 10.45 33.89 -16.59
C ASN A 11 10.51 34.15 -15.08
N GLN A 12 9.40 33.97 -14.36
CA GLN A 12 9.47 33.75 -12.91
C GLN A 12 9.74 32.26 -12.66
N LYS A 13 11.03 31.94 -12.56
CA LYS A 13 11.50 30.74 -11.87
C LYS A 13 11.10 30.87 -10.39
N GLN A 14 10.10 30.12 -9.94
CA GLN A 14 9.97 29.80 -8.52
C GLN A 14 11.02 28.72 -8.17
N PRO A 15 11.75 28.86 -7.04
CA PRO A 15 12.72 27.86 -6.63
C PRO A 15 12.00 26.67 -6.00
N THR A 16 11.70 25.65 -6.80
CA THR A 16 11.39 24.30 -6.29
C THR A 16 12.64 23.70 -5.68
N ILE A 17 12.77 23.82 -4.37
CA ILE A 17 13.71 23.02 -3.57
C ILE A 17 12.85 22.02 -2.80
N PHE A 18 12.61 20.84 -3.38
CA PHE A 18 12.21 19.66 -2.62
C PHE A 18 12.94 18.45 -3.19
N PRO A 19 13.67 17.69 -2.35
CA PRO A 19 14.51 16.60 -2.82
C PRO A 19 13.66 15.45 -3.35
N GLN A 20 13.98 15.07 -4.59
CA GLN A 20 13.51 13.86 -5.24
C GLN A 20 14.33 12.68 -4.72
N GLN A 21 13.70 11.75 -4.01
CA GLN A 21 14.21 10.38 -3.89
C GLN A 21 13.02 9.40 -3.86
N PRO A 22 12.99 8.40 -4.75
CA PRO A 22 12.21 7.20 -4.49
C PRO A 22 12.88 6.46 -3.33
N MET A 23 12.16 6.23 -2.24
CA MET A 23 12.70 5.45 -1.13
C MET A 23 12.79 3.99 -1.58
N GLU A 24 14.01 3.54 -1.85
CA GLU A 24 14.36 2.12 -1.91
C GLU A 24 13.97 1.47 -0.59
N LEU A 25 12.99 0.56 -0.62
CA LEU A 25 12.69 -0.31 0.50
C LEU A 25 13.73 -1.43 0.56
N CYS A 26 14.88 -1.21 1.21
CA CYS A 26 15.72 -2.29 1.76
C CYS A 26 16.72 -1.79 2.83
N PRO A 27 17.12 -2.63 3.82
CA PRO A 27 17.78 -2.18 5.05
C PRO A 27 19.31 -2.29 5.07
N SER A 28 19.92 -1.39 5.83
CA SER A 28 21.16 -1.52 6.62
C SER A 28 22.47 -1.93 5.94
N GLU A 29 23.28 -0.94 5.54
CA GLU A 29 24.76 -1.02 5.57
C GLU A 29 25.37 0.34 5.91
N LEU A 30 25.65 0.59 7.20
CA LEU A 30 26.60 1.62 7.65
C LEU A 30 26.90 1.47 9.16
N ASN A 31 27.70 0.46 9.51
CA ASN A 31 28.68 0.59 10.59
C ASN A 31 29.70 -0.56 10.58
N ARG A 32 30.76 -0.42 9.79
CA ARG A 32 32.02 -1.16 9.98
C ARG A 32 33.19 -0.22 9.78
N GLN A 33 33.56 0.47 10.86
CA GLN A 33 34.93 0.91 11.13
C GLN A 33 35.30 0.32 12.49
N SER A 34 35.95 -0.84 12.49
CA SER A 34 37.40 -0.99 12.68
C SER A 34 37.88 -0.58 14.08
N VAL A 35 37.87 -1.55 15.01
CA VAL A 35 38.81 -1.58 16.12
C VAL A 35 39.46 -2.97 16.12
N GLN A 36 40.76 -2.98 15.84
CA GLN A 36 41.65 -4.13 15.96
C GLN A 36 42.03 -4.33 17.44
N VAL A 37 41.96 -5.55 17.95
CA VAL A 37 42.90 -6.06 18.97
C VAL A 37 43.16 -7.55 18.68
N ALA A 38 44.43 -7.93 18.73
CA ALA A 38 44.99 -9.20 18.27
C ALA A 38 45.15 -10.25 19.38
N HIS A 39 45.31 -11.52 18.93
CA HIS A 39 46.16 -12.60 19.51
C HIS A 39 45.69 -13.25 20.86
N VAL A 40 45.70 -14.56 21.15
CA VAL A 40 46.50 -15.78 20.81
C VAL A 40 45.73 -17.08 21.20
N ASN A 41 45.94 -18.20 20.47
CA ASN A 41 45.87 -19.68 20.73
C ASN A 41 45.00 -20.26 21.89
N SER A 42 44.43 -21.48 21.88
CA SER A 42 44.78 -22.81 21.32
C SER A 42 43.63 -23.81 21.59
N PHE A 43 43.51 -24.85 20.75
CA PHE A 43 43.02 -26.22 21.03
C PHE A 43 41.72 -26.45 21.83
N SER A 44 40.70 -27.05 21.19
CA SER A 44 40.29 -28.47 21.40
C SER A 44 38.99 -28.81 20.67
N LEU A 45 38.97 -29.98 20.00
CA LEU A 45 37.77 -30.64 19.50
C LEU A 45 36.84 -31.00 20.67
N GLN A 46 35.55 -30.66 20.57
CA GLN A 46 34.41 -31.59 20.68
C GLN A 46 33.07 -30.82 20.70
N THR A 47 32.17 -31.23 19.80
CA THR A 47 30.70 -31.20 19.90
C THR A 47 30.00 -29.89 20.28
N LEU A 48 29.29 -29.28 19.31
CA LEU A 48 27.94 -28.66 19.39
C LEU A 48 27.74 -27.68 18.22
N GLY A 49 26.58 -27.68 17.57
CA GLY A 49 26.19 -26.53 16.73
C GLY A 49 25.21 -26.76 15.59
N ASP A 50 24.00 -27.27 15.90
CA ASP A 50 22.79 -26.84 15.18
C ASP A 50 22.73 -25.31 15.24
N GLY A 51 22.91 -24.61 14.11
CA GLY A 51 22.97 -23.14 14.18
C GLY A 51 22.99 -22.31 12.92
N VAL A 52 23.05 -22.88 11.71
CA VAL A 52 23.25 -22.06 10.49
C VAL A 52 22.10 -22.18 9.45
N HIS A 53 21.17 -23.13 9.60
CA HIS A 53 20.04 -23.27 8.66
C HIS A 53 18.71 -22.64 9.10
N LYS A 54 18.66 -21.91 10.22
CA LYS A 54 17.41 -21.37 10.78
C LYS A 54 17.07 -19.91 10.45
N GLN A 55 17.91 -19.18 9.71
CA GLN A 55 17.67 -17.74 9.43
C GLN A 55 17.08 -17.42 8.04
N VAL A 56 16.95 -18.39 7.12
CA VAL A 56 16.36 -18.14 5.79
C VAL A 56 14.94 -18.70 5.66
N SER A 57 14.52 -19.61 6.54
CA SER A 57 13.23 -20.32 6.43
C SER A 57 12.06 -19.72 7.22
N ARG A 58 12.23 -18.53 7.82
CA ARG A 58 11.19 -17.92 8.68
C ARG A 58 10.29 -16.90 7.96
N ALA A 59 10.48 -16.67 6.66
CA ALA A 59 9.82 -15.58 5.93
C ALA A 59 8.55 -15.97 5.14
N ASN A 60 8.24 -17.27 4.96
CA ASN A 60 7.16 -17.68 4.04
C ASN A 60 6.12 -18.67 4.62
N SER A 61 6.04 -18.84 5.94
CA SER A 61 4.89 -19.55 6.50
C SER A 61 3.63 -18.70 6.24
N TYR A 62 2.62 -19.29 5.61
CA TYR A 62 1.24 -18.79 5.68
C TYR A 62 0.98 -18.45 7.15
N ARG A 63 0.90 -17.16 7.48
CA ARG A 63 0.40 -16.75 8.78
C ARG A 63 -1.02 -17.29 8.83
N SER A 64 -1.27 -18.17 9.80
CA SER A 64 -2.64 -18.43 10.21
C SER A 64 -3.32 -17.08 10.41
N LEU A 65 -4.55 -16.93 9.91
CA LEU A 65 -5.40 -15.76 10.18
C LEU A 65 -5.61 -15.52 11.69
N ASP A 66 -5.15 -16.43 12.55
CA ASP A 66 -5.25 -16.38 14.01
C ASP A 66 -4.02 -15.81 14.75
N GLU A 67 -2.91 -15.41 14.08
CA GLU A 67 -1.79 -14.73 14.76
C GLU A 67 -2.01 -13.21 14.89
N TYR A 68 -3.07 -12.82 15.60
CA TYR A 68 -3.32 -11.43 16.03
C TYR A 68 -2.40 -11.00 17.20
N SER A 69 -1.08 -11.08 16.99
CA SER A 69 -0.06 -10.55 17.92
C SER A 69 0.45 -9.15 17.56
N ASP A 70 -0.09 -8.53 16.49
CA ASP A 70 0.36 -7.22 16.00
C ASP A 70 -0.45 -6.03 16.57
N GLN A 71 -1.59 -6.29 17.25
CA GLN A 71 -2.35 -5.24 17.93
C GLN A 71 -1.61 -4.73 19.17
N ASP A 72 -0.98 -5.62 19.95
CA ASP A 72 -0.22 -5.25 21.14
C ASP A 72 0.98 -4.35 20.81
N LYS A 73 1.67 -4.63 19.70
CA LYS A 73 2.78 -3.80 19.21
C LYS A 73 2.33 -2.42 18.77
N PHE A 74 1.17 -2.32 18.11
CA PHE A 74 0.61 -1.01 17.76
C PHE A 74 0.33 -0.19 19.02
N VAL A 75 -0.38 -0.79 19.98
CA VAL A 75 -0.77 -0.11 21.23
C VAL A 75 0.48 0.36 21.99
N GLU A 76 1.51 -0.48 22.13
CA GLU A 76 2.76 -0.13 22.79
C GLU A 76 3.44 1.09 22.13
N ARG A 77 3.60 1.05 20.80
CA ARG A 77 4.24 2.14 20.04
C ARG A 77 3.42 3.42 20.10
N HIS A 78 2.11 3.31 19.88
CA HIS A 78 1.22 4.45 19.88
C HIS A 78 1.18 5.14 21.25
N ASN A 79 1.10 4.37 22.33
CA ASN A 79 1.15 4.91 23.69
C ASN A 79 2.47 5.64 23.95
N THR A 80 3.61 5.09 23.50
CA THR A 80 4.91 5.75 23.63
C THR A 80 4.92 7.12 22.92
N THR A 81 4.44 7.20 21.68
CA THR A 81 4.37 8.47 20.94
C THR A 81 3.38 9.44 21.60
N ALA A 82 2.23 8.94 22.05
CA ALA A 82 1.19 9.72 22.70
C ALA A 82 1.65 10.31 24.05
N GLU A 83 2.45 9.58 24.83
CA GLU A 83 3.06 10.07 26.07
C GLU A 83 4.03 11.24 25.80
N ILE A 84 4.88 11.13 24.78
CA ILE A 84 5.79 12.21 24.39
C ILE A 84 4.99 13.43 23.89
N TYR A 85 3.93 13.19 23.11
CA TYR A 85 3.03 14.25 22.68
C TYR A 85 2.32 14.93 23.86
N GLN A 86 1.88 14.19 24.86
CA GLN A 86 1.25 14.77 26.04
C GLN A 86 2.22 15.70 26.78
N ILE A 87 3.49 15.29 26.93
CA ILE A 87 4.54 16.15 27.49
C ILE A 87 4.73 17.40 26.62
N PHE A 88 4.78 17.26 25.29
CA PHE A 88 4.84 18.41 24.38
C PHE A 88 3.68 19.38 24.60
N LYS A 89 2.44 18.86 24.57
CA LYS A 89 1.21 19.63 24.75
C LYS A 89 1.20 20.36 26.09
N ASP A 90 1.50 19.69 27.19
CA ASP A 90 1.51 20.29 28.53
C ASP A 90 2.52 21.43 28.64
N ASN A 91 3.69 21.29 27.99
CA ASN A 91 4.66 22.38 27.93
C ASN A 91 4.09 23.54 27.08
N VAL A 92 3.60 23.26 25.88
CA VAL A 92 3.01 24.29 25.01
C VAL A 92 1.87 25.06 25.71
N ASP A 93 0.96 24.36 26.38
CA ASP A 93 -0.13 24.97 27.16
C ASP A 93 0.41 25.84 28.31
N THR A 94 1.47 25.38 28.99
CA THR A 94 2.14 26.17 30.04
C THR A 94 2.77 27.45 29.47
N LEU A 95 3.42 27.36 28.31
CA LEU A 95 3.99 28.52 27.62
C LEU A 95 2.91 29.54 27.27
N PHE A 96 1.79 29.09 26.70
CA PHE A 96 0.68 29.96 26.30
C PHE A 96 -0.18 30.45 27.46
N SER A 97 -0.12 29.81 28.63
CA SER A 97 -0.81 30.29 29.83
C SER A 97 -0.29 31.64 30.34
N ARG A 98 0.86 32.13 29.83
CA ARG A 98 1.56 33.36 30.25
C ARG A 98 1.89 33.42 31.74
N LYS A 99 1.86 32.28 32.43
CA LYS A 99 2.26 32.15 33.84
C LYS A 99 3.78 32.01 34.02
N ILE A 100 4.52 31.89 32.93
CA ILE A 100 5.98 31.78 32.93
C ILE A 100 6.60 33.17 33.07
N LEU A 101 7.55 33.30 34.00
CA LEU A 101 8.36 34.52 34.14
C LEU A 101 9.15 34.78 32.84
N PRO A 102 9.23 36.02 32.34
CA PRO A 102 9.92 36.34 31.09
C PRO A 102 11.35 35.79 31.00
N GLU A 103 12.08 35.79 32.13
CA GLU A 103 13.45 35.29 32.23
C GLU A 103 13.59 33.79 31.99
N LYS A 104 12.54 32.99 32.29
CA LYS A 104 12.51 31.54 32.09
C LYS A 104 11.92 31.13 30.75
N GLN A 105 11.42 32.09 29.98
CA GLN A 105 10.72 31.80 28.72
C GLN A 105 11.66 31.16 27.69
N ALA A 106 12.91 31.64 27.58
CA ALA A 106 13.90 31.08 26.66
C ALA A 106 14.28 29.62 27.00
N GLU A 107 14.45 29.32 28.28
CA GLU A 107 14.70 27.95 28.76
C GLU A 107 13.53 27.03 28.40
N PHE A 108 12.31 27.52 28.60
CA PHE A 108 11.10 26.77 28.33
C PHE A 108 10.90 26.49 26.83
N VAL A 109 11.20 27.46 25.97
CA VAL A 109 11.18 27.30 24.52
C VAL A 109 12.22 26.28 24.05
N ASN A 110 13.44 26.31 24.58
CA ASN A 110 14.48 25.31 24.29
C ASN A 110 14.07 23.90 24.73
N ARG A 111 13.37 23.78 25.86
CA ARG A 111 12.81 22.51 26.31
C ARG A 111 11.78 21.97 25.33
N ILE A 112 10.86 22.81 24.84
CA ILE A 112 9.87 22.41 23.83
C ILE A 112 10.58 21.95 22.54
N LEU A 113 11.59 22.69 22.06
CA LEU A 113 12.37 22.27 20.88
C LEU A 113 12.98 20.87 21.04
N THR A 114 13.51 20.57 22.22
CA THR A 114 14.05 19.24 22.52
C THR A 114 12.97 18.15 22.49
N ILE A 115 11.81 18.43 23.09
CA ILE A 115 10.68 17.48 23.12
C ILE A 115 10.14 17.25 21.70
N VAL A 116 10.02 18.30 20.87
CA VAL A 116 9.60 18.18 19.47
C VAL A 116 10.54 17.27 18.69
N GLY A 117 11.86 17.40 18.89
CA GLY A 117 12.83 16.51 18.27
C GLY A 117 12.62 15.04 18.64
N GLN A 118 12.35 14.75 19.93
CA GLN A 118 12.03 13.40 20.40
C GLN A 118 10.70 12.89 19.82
N LEU A 119 9.69 13.75 19.78
CA LEU A 119 8.37 13.43 19.25
C LEU A 119 8.44 13.03 17.77
N LEU A 120 9.20 13.76 16.96
CA LEU A 120 9.39 13.42 15.54
C LEU A 120 10.08 12.07 15.34
N ILE A 121 11.06 11.72 16.17
CA ILE A 121 11.71 10.42 16.11
C ILE A 121 10.71 9.30 16.42
N SER A 122 9.88 9.47 17.46
CA SER A 122 8.83 8.50 17.82
C SER A 122 7.78 8.36 16.72
N MET A 123 7.32 9.48 16.17
CA MET A 123 6.34 9.51 15.07
C MET A 123 6.89 8.86 13.80
N GLU A 124 8.16 9.08 13.46
CA GLU A 124 8.77 8.41 12.31
C GLU A 124 8.83 6.89 12.53
N ALA A 125 9.21 6.43 13.73
CA ALA A 125 9.24 5.01 14.06
C ALA A 125 7.85 4.36 13.98
N GLU A 126 6.82 5.02 14.50
CA GLU A 126 5.43 4.55 14.42
C GLU A 126 4.90 4.54 12.98
N LYS A 127 5.17 5.61 12.20
CA LYS A 127 4.86 5.64 10.76
C LYS A 127 5.51 4.47 10.03
N GLN A 128 6.79 4.21 10.29
CA GLN A 128 7.51 3.11 9.63
C GLN A 128 6.90 1.76 9.97
N TYR A 129 6.49 1.54 11.22
CA TYR A 129 5.76 0.34 11.62
C TYR A 129 4.43 0.20 10.84
N LEU A 130 3.60 1.25 10.84
CA LEU A 130 2.30 1.24 10.15
C LEU A 130 2.44 1.04 8.64
N MET A 131 3.42 1.66 8.00
CA MET A 131 3.60 1.57 6.55
C MET A 131 4.30 0.30 6.11
N SER A 132 5.41 -0.05 6.76
CA SER A 132 6.33 -1.10 6.28
C SER A 132 6.01 -2.47 6.84
N GLU A 133 5.40 -2.57 8.03
CA GLU A 133 5.02 -3.87 8.62
C GLU A 133 3.52 -4.14 8.44
N VAL A 134 2.67 -3.18 8.84
CA VAL A 134 1.21 -3.39 8.83
C VAL A 134 0.64 -3.30 7.41
N LEU A 135 0.73 -2.14 6.76
CA LEU A 135 0.12 -1.94 5.45
C LEU A 135 0.82 -2.71 4.33
N CYS A 136 2.16 -2.71 4.30
CA CYS A 136 2.92 -3.51 3.34
C CYS A 136 2.68 -5.01 3.54
N GLY A 137 2.63 -5.48 4.80
CA GLY A 137 2.28 -6.87 5.11
C GLY A 137 0.90 -7.24 4.58
N TRP A 138 -0.10 -6.40 4.81
CA TRP A 138 -1.43 -6.56 4.24
C TRP A 138 -1.43 -6.58 2.70
N ALA A 139 -0.68 -5.68 2.05
CA ALA A 139 -0.61 -5.59 0.60
C ALA A 139 0.05 -6.85 -0.02
N VAL A 140 1.10 -7.38 0.60
CA VAL A 140 1.72 -8.65 0.19
C VAL A 140 0.71 -9.80 0.27
N GLN A 141 -0.10 -9.87 1.34
CA GLN A 141 -1.17 -10.86 1.44
C GLN A 141 -2.26 -10.62 0.38
N GLN A 142 -2.65 -9.37 0.14
CA GLN A 142 -3.63 -9.02 -0.89
C GLN A 142 -3.18 -9.52 -2.28
N GLN A 143 -1.90 -9.39 -2.61
CA GLN A 143 -1.35 -9.90 -3.86
C GLN A 143 -1.53 -11.42 -3.97
N LYS A 144 -1.08 -12.18 -2.96
CA LYS A 144 -1.17 -13.65 -2.95
C LYS A 144 -2.62 -14.12 -2.99
N LEU A 145 -3.49 -13.48 -2.22
CA LEU A 145 -4.89 -13.85 -2.10
C LEU A 145 -5.75 -13.38 -3.28
N SER A 146 -5.24 -12.50 -4.15
CA SER A 146 -5.99 -12.01 -5.33
C SER A 146 -6.41 -13.11 -6.31
N VAL A 147 -5.82 -14.30 -6.20
CA VAL A 147 -6.16 -15.50 -6.98
C VAL A 147 -6.82 -16.61 -6.15
N ALA A 148 -7.05 -16.37 -4.85
CA ALA A 148 -7.73 -17.29 -3.95
C ALA A 148 -9.26 -17.14 -4.04
N ALA A 149 -9.99 -17.97 -3.30
CA ALA A 149 -11.45 -17.87 -3.19
C ALA A 149 -11.89 -16.50 -2.64
N GLN A 150 -13.08 -16.04 -3.08
CA GLN A 150 -13.63 -14.74 -2.69
C GLN A 150 -13.80 -14.59 -1.17
N TRP A 151 -14.14 -15.68 -0.45
CA TRP A 151 -14.22 -15.67 1.01
C TRP A 151 -12.88 -15.26 1.65
N THR A 152 -11.79 -15.87 1.19
CA THR A 152 -10.43 -15.60 1.69
C THR A 152 -9.98 -14.18 1.37
N GLN A 153 -10.33 -13.69 0.17
CA GLN A 153 -10.11 -12.28 -0.20
C GLN A 153 -10.88 -11.32 0.72
N GLN A 154 -12.15 -11.63 1.03
CA GLN A 154 -12.98 -10.80 1.90
C GLN A 154 -12.46 -10.76 3.34
N MET A 155 -11.90 -11.86 3.85
CA MET A 155 -11.25 -11.88 5.17
C MET A 155 -10.02 -10.96 5.21
N ASN A 156 -9.17 -10.99 4.19
CA ASN A 156 -8.06 -10.04 4.11
C ASN A 156 -8.53 -8.59 3.93
N TYR A 157 -9.60 -8.37 3.16
CA TYR A 157 -10.20 -7.05 2.99
C TYR A 157 -10.75 -6.46 4.30
N SER A 158 -11.38 -7.27 5.16
CA SER A 158 -11.92 -6.78 6.44
C SER A 158 -10.83 -6.33 7.43
N LEU A 159 -9.60 -6.86 7.32
CA LEU A 159 -8.45 -6.38 8.10
C LEU A 159 -8.17 -4.90 7.90
N LEU A 160 -8.52 -4.34 6.73
CA LEU A 160 -8.39 -2.91 6.48
C LEU A 160 -9.15 -2.06 7.49
N ASN A 161 -10.22 -2.54 8.10
CA ASN A 161 -10.95 -1.78 9.12
C ASN A 161 -10.10 -1.57 10.38
N THR A 162 -9.40 -2.60 10.83
CA THR A 162 -8.47 -2.49 11.96
C THR A 162 -7.29 -1.58 11.61
N ILE A 163 -6.73 -1.74 10.41
CA ILE A 163 -5.62 -0.91 9.93
C ILE A 163 -6.05 0.56 9.83
N ASP A 164 -7.24 0.83 9.30
CA ASP A 164 -7.82 2.17 9.19
C ASP A 164 -7.92 2.84 10.57
N THR A 165 -8.45 2.13 11.58
CA THR A 165 -8.49 2.63 12.96
C THR A 165 -7.10 2.96 13.51
N GLN A 166 -6.10 2.11 13.29
CA GLN A 166 -4.71 2.40 13.71
C GLN A 166 -4.15 3.64 13.01
N PHE A 167 -4.45 3.78 11.71
CA PHE A 167 -4.04 4.94 10.92
C PHE A 167 -4.74 6.22 11.36
N GLU A 168 -6.01 6.17 11.79
CA GLU A 168 -6.72 7.31 12.34
C GLU A 168 -6.12 7.77 13.67
N TYR A 169 -5.83 6.86 14.60
CA TYR A 169 -5.18 7.23 15.87
C TYR A 169 -3.84 7.92 15.65
N PHE A 170 -2.99 7.38 14.78
CA PHE A 170 -1.73 8.02 14.43
C PHE A 170 -1.94 9.34 13.67
N GLY A 171 -2.92 9.37 12.75
CA GLY A 171 -3.28 10.56 11.99
C GLY A 171 -3.74 11.73 12.86
N GLU A 172 -4.55 11.47 13.89
CA GLU A 172 -4.98 12.45 14.87
C GLU A 172 -3.78 13.05 15.62
N LEU A 173 -2.85 12.20 16.05
CA LEU A 173 -1.64 12.64 16.73
C LEU A 173 -0.75 13.53 15.84
N LEU A 174 -0.61 13.16 14.56
CA LEU A 174 0.08 13.97 13.56
C LEU A 174 -0.60 15.32 13.35
N GLU A 175 -1.92 15.35 13.17
CA GLU A 175 -2.69 16.58 12.93
C GLU A 175 -2.58 17.55 14.12
N GLN A 176 -2.75 17.04 15.33
CA GLN A 176 -2.69 17.85 16.54
C GLN A 176 -1.28 18.42 16.74
N THR A 177 -0.24 17.62 16.49
CA THR A 177 1.15 18.07 16.59
C THR A 177 1.47 19.12 15.53
N LEU A 178 1.02 18.93 14.29
CA LEU A 178 1.22 19.89 13.19
C LEU A 178 0.51 21.21 13.47
N THR A 179 -0.66 21.15 14.08
CA THR A 179 -1.39 22.32 14.57
C THR A 179 -0.65 23.05 15.68
N GLY A 180 -0.20 22.32 16.71
CA GLY A 180 0.56 22.87 17.83
C GLY A 180 1.85 23.56 17.37
N LEU A 181 2.59 22.93 16.47
CA LEU A 181 3.77 23.53 15.84
C LEU A 181 3.42 24.76 15.00
N GLY A 182 2.27 24.76 14.32
CA GLY A 182 1.78 25.93 13.60
C GLY A 182 1.59 27.15 14.50
N TYR A 183 1.01 26.98 15.69
CA TYR A 183 0.88 28.05 16.67
C TYR A 183 2.23 28.52 17.23
N LEU A 184 3.17 27.59 17.47
CA LEU A 184 4.51 27.95 17.93
C LEU A 184 5.29 28.75 16.89
N VAL A 185 5.18 28.38 15.61
CA VAL A 185 5.81 29.12 14.50
C VAL A 185 5.23 30.53 14.37
N SER A 186 3.92 30.70 14.54
CA SER A 186 3.30 32.04 14.47
C SER A 186 3.70 32.95 15.62
N GLU A 187 3.83 32.40 16.83
CA GLU A 187 4.09 33.20 18.05
C GLU A 187 5.59 33.36 18.36
N TYR A 188 6.43 32.43 17.90
CA TYR A 188 7.89 32.41 18.13
C TYR A 188 8.68 32.22 16.82
N PRO A 189 8.59 33.16 15.87
CA PRO A 189 9.26 33.05 14.58
C PRO A 189 10.80 33.11 14.73
N GLY A 190 11.50 32.31 13.94
CA GLY A 190 12.96 32.30 13.85
C GLY A 190 13.68 31.53 14.96
N ILE A 191 12.94 30.83 15.82
CA ILE A 191 13.51 30.06 16.94
C ILE A 191 13.84 28.60 16.53
N GLY A 192 13.36 28.14 15.37
CA GLY A 192 13.68 26.82 14.81
C GLY A 192 12.51 25.85 14.72
N PHE A 193 11.31 26.23 15.19
CA PHE A 193 10.09 25.42 15.05
C PHE A 193 9.71 25.20 13.58
N GLU A 194 10.09 26.11 12.69
CA GLU A 194 9.82 26.05 11.25
C GLU A 194 10.42 24.79 10.62
N GLN A 195 11.64 24.43 11.00
CA GLN A 195 12.31 23.23 10.49
C GLN A 195 11.53 21.97 10.90
N TYR A 196 11.09 21.89 12.15
CA TYR A 196 10.31 20.77 12.64
C TYR A 196 8.92 20.71 12.02
N GLN A 197 8.26 21.86 11.84
CA GLN A 197 6.98 21.93 11.17
C GLN A 197 7.08 21.45 9.71
N GLN A 198 8.14 21.83 8.99
CA GLN A 198 8.38 21.38 7.62
C GLN A 198 8.63 19.86 7.56
N GLN A 199 9.45 19.32 8.47
CA GLN A 199 9.69 17.88 8.57
C GLN A 199 8.41 17.10 8.86
N LEU A 200 7.61 17.57 9.82
CA LEU A 200 6.33 16.95 10.15
C LEU A 200 5.35 17.03 8.97
N ARG A 201 5.26 18.17 8.29
CA ARG A 201 4.42 18.33 7.08
C ARG A 201 4.81 17.35 5.99
N GLN A 202 6.11 17.12 5.78
CA GLN A 202 6.60 16.13 4.82
C GLN A 202 6.24 14.70 5.26
N MET A 203 6.40 14.37 6.55
CA MET A 203 6.01 13.08 7.12
C MET A 203 4.50 12.83 6.92
N THR A 204 3.66 13.82 7.23
CA THR A 204 2.21 13.78 7.04
C THR A 204 1.85 13.59 5.57
N HIS A 205 2.48 14.33 4.65
CA HIS A 205 2.25 14.16 3.22
C HIS A 205 2.54 12.72 2.77
N LEU A 206 3.69 12.16 3.17
CA LEU A 206 4.04 10.78 2.83
C LEU A 206 3.06 9.79 3.45
N PHE A 207 2.76 9.93 4.74
CA PHE A 207 1.80 9.07 5.46
C PHE A 207 0.45 9.03 4.75
N LEU A 208 -0.15 10.20 4.48
CA LEU A 208 -1.45 10.31 3.83
C LEU A 208 -1.44 9.84 2.37
N PHE A 209 -0.39 10.17 1.62
CA PHE A 209 -0.34 9.74 0.22
C PHE A 209 -0.21 8.21 0.12
N TYR A 210 0.58 7.57 0.98
CA TYR A 210 0.74 6.12 0.98
C TYR A 210 -0.44 5.36 1.60
N SER A 211 -1.25 6.01 2.43
CA SER A 211 -2.48 5.44 2.97
C SER A 211 -3.63 5.34 1.95
N ILE A 212 -3.48 5.96 0.77
CA ILE A 212 -4.36 5.78 -0.38
C ILE A 212 -3.93 4.51 -1.13
N ILE A 213 -4.79 3.50 -1.13
CA ILE A 213 -4.48 2.16 -1.63
C ILE A 213 -5.52 1.63 -2.62
N VAL A 214 -5.10 0.68 -3.45
CA VAL A 214 -6.01 -0.15 -4.24
C VAL A 214 -6.51 -1.29 -3.34
N SER A 215 -7.65 -1.08 -2.67
CA SER A 215 -8.21 -2.00 -1.68
C SER A 215 -8.86 -3.23 -2.32
N ARG A 216 -9.34 -3.11 -3.56
CA ARG A 216 -9.80 -4.25 -4.39
C ARG A 216 -9.06 -4.23 -5.72
N GLN A 217 -8.27 -5.27 -5.97
CA GLN A 217 -7.47 -5.41 -7.17
C GLN A 217 -8.32 -5.94 -8.33
N PRO A 218 -8.00 -5.59 -9.59
CA PRO A 218 -8.56 -6.29 -10.73
C PRO A 218 -8.17 -7.77 -10.68
N PRO A 219 -9.00 -8.66 -11.25
CA PRO A 219 -8.66 -10.08 -11.35
C PRO A 219 -7.36 -10.27 -12.14
N SER A 220 -6.66 -11.39 -11.91
CA SER A 220 -5.44 -11.74 -12.65
C SER A 220 -5.67 -11.77 -14.16
N VAL A 221 -6.86 -12.18 -14.58
CA VAL A 221 -7.26 -12.31 -15.98
C VAL A 221 -8.63 -11.65 -16.18
N VAL A 222 -8.72 -10.80 -17.19
CA VAL A 222 -9.99 -10.24 -17.69
C VAL A 222 -10.23 -10.81 -19.08
N VAL A 223 -11.33 -11.53 -19.25
CA VAL A 223 -11.73 -12.06 -20.56
C VAL A 223 -12.57 -11.01 -21.29
N LYS A 224 -12.08 -10.59 -22.43
CA LYS A 224 -12.70 -9.61 -23.31
C LYS A 224 -13.98 -10.16 -23.95
N CYS A 225 -15.00 -9.31 -24.07
CA CYS A 225 -16.14 -9.55 -24.97
C CYS A 225 -15.67 -9.57 -26.45
N GLY A 226 -15.97 -10.65 -27.18
CA GLY A 226 -16.06 -10.58 -28.64
C GLY A 226 -17.29 -9.76 -29.07
N GLU A 227 -17.65 -9.79 -30.36
CA GLU A 227 -18.92 -9.22 -30.89
C GLU A 227 -20.20 -9.85 -30.29
N ALA A 228 -20.05 -10.81 -29.37
CA ALA A 228 -21.12 -11.48 -28.64
C ALA A 228 -21.64 -10.65 -27.46
N GLU A 229 -21.86 -9.35 -27.67
CA GLU A 229 -22.47 -8.41 -26.71
C GLU A 229 -23.88 -8.86 -26.29
N ASN A 230 -24.54 -9.66 -27.14
CA ASN A 230 -25.90 -10.16 -26.96
C ASN A 230 -26.00 -11.50 -26.17
N HIS A 231 -24.88 -12.14 -25.82
CA HIS A 231 -24.93 -13.36 -25.00
C HIS A 231 -24.82 -13.01 -23.51
N ARG A 232 -25.91 -13.27 -22.77
CA ARG A 232 -26.05 -13.05 -21.32
C ARG A 232 -24.93 -13.70 -20.47
N ARG A 233 -24.21 -14.70 -21.01
CA ARG A 233 -23.08 -15.41 -20.38
C ARG A 233 -21.68 -14.84 -20.70
N SER A 234 -21.58 -13.80 -21.53
CA SER A 234 -20.31 -13.18 -21.98
C SER A 234 -19.82 -12.04 -21.08
N ARG A 235 -20.48 -11.78 -19.96
CA ARG A 235 -20.27 -10.59 -19.13
C ARG A 235 -19.23 -10.87 -18.05
N PHE A 236 -17.95 -10.69 -18.38
CA PHE A 236 -16.86 -10.75 -17.39
C PHE A 236 -16.64 -9.37 -16.78
N TRP A 237 -17.60 -8.93 -15.98
CA TRP A 237 -17.47 -7.71 -15.19
C TRP A 237 -16.52 -7.95 -14.02
N PHE A 238 -15.83 -6.91 -13.59
CA PHE A 238 -15.03 -6.94 -12.39
C PHE A 238 -15.18 -5.63 -11.64
N ASN A 239 -14.85 -5.64 -10.35
CA ASN A 239 -14.93 -4.46 -9.52
C ASN A 239 -13.54 -4.14 -8.99
N THR A 240 -13.20 -2.85 -8.92
CA THR A 240 -12.01 -2.37 -8.22
C THR A 240 -12.36 -1.23 -7.28
N GLU A 241 -11.45 -0.93 -6.36
CA GLU A 241 -11.71 0.05 -5.32
C GLU A 241 -10.42 0.74 -4.90
N ILE A 242 -10.51 2.07 -4.75
CA ILE A 242 -9.54 2.86 -3.99
C ILE A 242 -10.12 3.12 -2.61
N ARG A 243 -9.33 2.88 -1.57
CA ARG A 243 -9.65 3.22 -0.17
C ARG A 243 -8.59 4.18 0.36
N ILE A 244 -9.03 5.13 1.18
CA ILE A 244 -8.17 6.06 1.91
C ILE A 244 -8.20 5.68 3.38
N LEU A 245 -7.04 5.37 3.96
CA LEU A 245 -6.90 5.02 5.38
C LEU A 245 -6.42 6.22 6.20
N GLY A 246 -6.96 6.45 7.39
CA GLY A 246 -6.49 7.52 8.30
C GLY A 246 -6.71 8.95 7.79
N GLY A 247 -7.62 9.14 6.85
CA GLY A 247 -7.84 10.44 6.19
C GLY A 247 -8.75 11.39 6.97
N ARG A 248 -9.54 10.89 7.93
CA ARG A 248 -10.55 11.71 8.66
C ARG A 248 -9.89 12.70 9.60
N ALA A 249 -8.80 12.30 10.25
CA ALA A 249 -7.98 13.21 11.06
C ALA A 249 -7.62 14.51 10.31
N PHE A 250 -7.44 14.45 8.98
CA PHE A 250 -7.10 15.59 8.13
C PHE A 250 -8.29 16.18 7.35
N GLY A 251 -9.51 15.74 7.67
CA GLY A 251 -10.76 16.24 7.10
C GLY A 251 -11.02 15.83 5.65
N LEU A 252 -10.38 14.76 5.15
CA LEU A 252 -10.59 14.30 3.78
C LEU A 252 -12.00 13.72 3.56
N ASP A 253 -12.64 13.22 4.62
CA ASP A 253 -14.01 12.73 4.62
C ASP A 253 -15.05 13.82 4.35
N ARG A 254 -14.76 15.06 4.71
CA ARG A 254 -15.63 16.22 4.45
C ARG A 254 -15.50 16.73 3.01
N LEU A 255 -14.52 16.22 2.26
CA LEU A 255 -14.21 16.62 0.90
C LEU A 255 -14.67 15.58 -0.14
N VAL A 256 -15.34 14.50 0.26
CA VAL A 256 -15.71 13.42 -0.66
C VAL A 256 -16.69 13.86 -1.74
N ASP A 257 -17.57 14.83 -1.44
CA ASP A 257 -18.57 15.32 -2.37
C ASP A 257 -17.92 16.06 -3.55
N GLY A 258 -18.03 15.47 -4.74
CA GLY A 258 -17.50 16.04 -5.98
C GLY A 258 -16.06 15.60 -6.33
N VAL A 259 -15.41 14.80 -5.48
CA VAL A 259 -14.10 14.23 -5.81
C VAL A 259 -14.26 13.00 -6.71
N SER A 260 -13.64 13.06 -7.88
CA SER A 260 -13.60 11.98 -8.86
C SER A 260 -12.18 11.45 -9.03
N ILE A 261 -12.00 10.15 -8.95
CA ILE A 261 -10.76 9.44 -9.27
C ILE A 261 -10.89 8.89 -10.69
N GLN A 262 -9.98 9.28 -11.57
CA GLN A 262 -9.90 8.77 -12.93
C GLN A 262 -9.11 7.45 -12.94
N CYS A 263 -9.63 6.44 -13.62
CA CYS A 263 -9.03 5.14 -13.85
C CYS A 263 -8.75 4.95 -15.33
N LEU A 264 -7.49 4.67 -15.67
CA LEU A 264 -7.03 4.43 -17.03
C LEU A 264 -6.30 3.09 -17.12
N LEU A 265 -6.44 2.42 -18.26
CA LEU A 265 -5.66 1.24 -18.57
C LEU A 265 -4.27 1.65 -19.08
N ILE A 266 -3.21 1.06 -18.52
CA ILE A 266 -1.82 1.29 -18.94
C ILE A 266 -1.08 -0.04 -19.15
N THR A 267 0.02 0.00 -19.90
CA THR A 267 0.91 -1.16 -20.08
C THR A 267 1.91 -1.30 -18.95
N ASP A 268 2.54 -2.48 -18.83
CA ASP A 268 3.65 -2.71 -17.90
C ASP A 268 4.78 -1.68 -18.11
N GLU A 269 5.16 -1.36 -19.35
CA GLU A 269 6.20 -0.36 -19.65
C GLU A 269 5.84 1.04 -19.13
N THR A 270 4.57 1.42 -19.28
CA THR A 270 4.06 2.70 -18.76
C THR A 270 4.06 2.70 -17.23
N ALA A 271 3.70 1.58 -16.61
CA ALA A 271 3.81 1.41 -15.16
C ALA A 271 5.27 1.53 -14.69
N LYS A 272 6.25 0.98 -15.43
CA LYS A 272 7.69 1.17 -15.11
C LYS A 272 8.12 2.62 -15.17
N ARG A 273 7.66 3.36 -16.19
CA ARG A 273 7.93 4.81 -16.32
C ARG A 273 7.34 5.60 -15.15
N LEU A 274 6.13 5.26 -14.72
CA LEU A 274 5.46 5.91 -13.59
C LEU A 274 6.18 5.73 -12.26
N ARG A 275 6.89 4.61 -12.07
CA ARG A 275 7.73 4.41 -10.87
C ARG A 275 8.93 5.34 -10.83
N ASN A 276 9.50 5.65 -11.99
CA ASN A 276 10.64 6.57 -12.10
C ASN A 276 10.19 8.04 -12.16
N ASN A 277 8.94 8.30 -12.60
CA ASN A 277 8.36 9.62 -12.69
C ASN A 277 6.84 9.58 -12.45
N ALA A 278 6.42 9.90 -11.23
CA ALA A 278 5.00 9.93 -10.84
C ALA A 278 4.16 10.94 -11.65
N TYR A 279 4.80 11.95 -12.24
CA TYR A 279 4.17 12.97 -13.09
C TYR A 279 4.16 12.59 -14.57
N HIS A 280 4.62 11.39 -14.95
CA HIS A 280 4.53 10.95 -16.34
C HIS A 280 3.07 11.02 -16.82
N ASP A 281 2.85 11.75 -17.90
CA ASP A 281 1.53 11.87 -18.49
C ASP A 281 1.09 10.52 -19.05
N ILE A 282 -0.15 10.17 -18.72
CA ILE A 282 -0.79 8.94 -19.18
C ILE A 282 -1.91 9.34 -20.12
N CYS A 283 -1.96 8.67 -21.26
CA CYS A 283 -3.07 8.76 -22.20
C CYS A 283 -3.89 7.48 -22.12
N GLU A 284 -5.11 7.52 -22.63
CA GLU A 284 -5.90 6.30 -22.76
C GLU A 284 -5.16 5.28 -23.64
N HIS A 285 -5.26 4.00 -23.28
CA HIS A 285 -4.67 2.95 -24.08
C HIS A 285 -5.25 2.92 -25.51
N GLU A 286 -4.39 2.64 -26.48
CA GLU A 286 -4.75 2.67 -27.91
C GLU A 286 -5.72 1.53 -28.28
N GLU A 287 -5.48 0.32 -27.78
CA GLU A 287 -6.21 -0.88 -28.21
C GLU A 287 -7.49 -1.15 -27.39
N PHE A 288 -7.56 -0.61 -26.16
CA PHE A 288 -8.57 -0.98 -25.16
C PHE A 288 -9.03 0.23 -24.36
N ALA A 289 -10.31 0.22 -23.98
CA ALA A 289 -10.90 1.16 -23.04
C ALA A 289 -11.38 0.40 -21.79
N VAL A 290 -11.31 1.04 -20.63
CA VAL A 290 -11.95 0.56 -19.41
C VAL A 290 -13.18 1.42 -19.13
N GLU A 291 -14.28 0.80 -18.72
CA GLU A 291 -15.50 1.51 -18.36
C GLU A 291 -16.08 0.91 -17.08
N PRO A 292 -16.50 1.70 -16.08
CA PRO A 292 -16.38 3.16 -16.00
C PRO A 292 -14.93 3.63 -15.78
N MET A 293 -14.57 4.78 -16.36
CA MET A 293 -13.26 5.43 -16.16
C MET A 293 -13.21 6.33 -14.92
N ILE A 294 -14.35 6.56 -14.27
CA ILE A 294 -14.45 7.51 -13.16
C ILE A 294 -15.13 6.83 -11.98
N GLY A 295 -14.48 6.88 -10.83
CA GLY A 295 -15.03 6.49 -9.54
C GLY A 295 -15.18 7.73 -8.67
N HIS A 296 -16.31 7.87 -8.00
CA HIS A 296 -16.54 8.99 -7.08
C HIS A 296 -16.17 8.56 -5.67
N LEU A 297 -15.39 9.39 -4.98
CA LEU A 297 -15.07 9.18 -3.59
C LEU A 297 -16.34 9.36 -2.75
N LYS A 298 -16.61 8.43 -1.85
CA LYS A 298 -17.78 8.43 -0.98
C LYS A 298 -17.38 7.95 0.42
N ASN A 299 -18.12 8.43 1.41
CA ASN A 299 -18.11 7.89 2.76
C ASN A 299 -19.12 6.73 2.81
N PHE A 300 -18.64 5.56 3.22
CA PHE A 300 -19.45 4.36 3.37
C PHE A 300 -19.44 3.95 4.84
N ASP A 301 -20.63 3.90 5.46
CA ASP A 301 -20.76 3.44 6.83
C ASP A 301 -20.98 1.91 6.84
N PRO A 302 -20.02 1.11 7.33
CA PRO A 302 -20.16 -0.34 7.40
C PRO A 302 -21.26 -0.79 8.38
N ALA A 303 -21.62 0.01 9.38
CA ALA A 303 -22.64 -0.32 10.38
C ALA A 303 -24.06 -0.33 9.80
N ILE A 304 -24.28 0.32 8.66
CA ILE A 304 -25.60 0.40 8.00
C ILE A 304 -25.86 -0.85 7.12
N VAL A 305 -24.82 -1.58 6.72
CA VAL A 305 -24.92 -2.64 5.70
C VAL A 305 -24.81 -4.05 6.27
N GLU A 306 -24.04 -4.22 7.34
CA GLU A 306 -23.97 -5.48 8.06
C GLU A 306 -24.64 -5.28 9.42
N GLY A 307 -25.79 -5.92 9.65
CA GLY A 307 -26.46 -5.97 10.95
C GLY A 307 -25.67 -6.75 12.01
N SER A 308 -24.35 -6.56 12.06
CA SER A 308 -23.40 -7.19 12.98
C SER A 308 -23.16 -6.25 14.16
N GLY A 309 -23.78 -6.57 15.30
CA GLY A 309 -23.60 -5.89 16.56
C GLY A 309 -22.25 -6.15 17.22
N ASN A 310 -21.17 -5.69 16.59
CA ASN A 310 -19.88 -5.54 17.28
C ASN A 310 -19.73 -4.07 17.73
N ASP A 311 -19.67 -3.87 19.05
CA ASP A 311 -19.74 -2.62 19.81
C ASP A 311 -18.54 -1.65 19.63
N GLN A 312 -18.02 -1.48 18.41
CA GLN A 312 -17.16 -0.34 18.09
C GLN A 312 -17.67 0.39 16.84
N PRO A 313 -18.02 1.68 16.94
CA PRO A 313 -18.39 2.47 15.77
C PRO A 313 -17.15 2.62 14.89
N ILE A 314 -17.02 1.76 13.87
CA ILE A 314 -16.14 2.01 12.75
C ILE A 314 -16.74 3.22 12.04
N GLY A 315 -16.05 4.36 12.11
CA GLY A 315 -16.52 5.54 11.40
C GLY A 315 -16.56 5.32 9.87
N PRO A 316 -17.12 6.28 9.13
CA PRO A 316 -17.31 6.13 7.69
C PRO A 316 -15.99 5.85 6.97
N ILE A 317 -16.01 4.85 6.10
CA ILE A 317 -14.88 4.44 5.26
C ILE A 317 -14.89 5.26 3.97
N MET A 318 -13.76 5.91 3.65
CA MET A 318 -13.60 6.66 2.41
C MET A 318 -13.19 5.74 1.26
N VAL A 319 -14.08 5.53 0.29
CA VAL A 319 -13.85 4.66 -0.87
C VAL A 319 -14.30 5.29 -2.18
N ALA A 320 -13.56 5.02 -3.25
CA ALA A 320 -14.03 5.20 -4.62
C ALA A 320 -14.14 3.82 -5.27
N LYS A 321 -15.37 3.38 -5.47
CA LYS A 321 -15.69 2.10 -6.10
C LYS A 321 -15.85 2.25 -7.61
N PHE A 322 -15.27 1.32 -8.34
CA PHE A 322 -15.46 1.15 -9.78
C PHE A 322 -16.22 -0.17 -9.94
N GLU A 323 -17.54 -0.06 -10.08
CA GLU A 323 -18.43 -1.21 -10.16
C GLU A 323 -18.78 -1.54 -11.61
N ASP A 324 -19.05 -2.82 -11.88
CA ASP A 324 -19.38 -3.36 -13.19
C ASP A 324 -18.36 -2.97 -14.28
N MET A 325 -17.07 -2.95 -13.91
CA MET A 325 -16.02 -2.59 -14.85
C MET A 325 -15.91 -3.60 -15.98
N ARG A 326 -15.63 -3.08 -17.18
CA ARG A 326 -15.40 -3.87 -18.39
C ARG A 326 -14.24 -3.32 -19.20
N VAL A 327 -13.58 -4.22 -19.95
CA VAL A 327 -12.59 -3.85 -20.95
C VAL A 327 -13.22 -3.95 -22.34
N ALA A 328 -13.36 -2.82 -23.01
CA ALA A 328 -13.87 -2.70 -24.36
C ALA A 328 -12.74 -2.56 -25.38
N LYS A 329 -12.97 -3.03 -26.61
CA LYS A 329 -12.04 -2.88 -27.74
C LYS A 329 -12.27 -1.52 -28.40
N LYS A 330 -11.21 -0.78 -28.75
CA LYS A 330 -11.36 0.48 -29.51
C LYS A 330 -11.45 0.23 -31.03
N GLU A 331 -10.55 -0.56 -31.64
CA GLU A 331 -10.55 -0.83 -33.11
C GLU A 331 -9.98 -2.22 -33.50
N GLN A 332 -9.65 -2.50 -34.78
CA GLN A 332 -9.04 -3.76 -35.24
C GLN A 332 -7.67 -4.03 -34.58
N LEU A 333 -7.66 -4.92 -33.58
CA LEU A 333 -6.44 -5.44 -32.96
C LEU A 333 -5.51 -6.06 -34.02
N ARG A 334 -4.24 -5.69 -34.00
CA ARG A 334 -3.19 -6.45 -34.71
C ARG A 334 -3.15 -7.87 -34.10
N ARG A 335 -3.03 -8.90 -34.94
CA ARG A 335 -3.10 -10.33 -34.54
C ARG A 335 -1.99 -10.79 -33.60
N GLU A 336 -1.06 -9.92 -33.25
CA GLU A 336 -0.04 -10.21 -32.23
C GLU A 336 -0.71 -10.52 -30.89
N SER A 337 -0.19 -11.52 -30.18
CA SER A 337 -0.90 -12.14 -29.05
C SER A 337 -1.06 -11.15 -27.89
N VAL A 338 -2.18 -10.42 -27.85
CA VAL A 338 -2.66 -9.61 -26.71
C VAL A 338 -2.49 -10.35 -25.37
N ALA A 339 -2.62 -11.68 -25.41
CA ALA A 339 -2.53 -12.54 -24.25
C ALA A 339 -1.15 -12.62 -23.59
N GLN A 340 -0.08 -12.12 -24.22
CA GLN A 340 1.26 -12.05 -23.61
C GLN A 340 1.56 -10.68 -22.98
N LYS A 341 0.74 -9.65 -23.26
CA LYS A 341 0.91 -8.31 -22.68
C LYS A 341 0.33 -8.27 -21.27
N ARG A 342 1.02 -7.56 -20.38
CA ARG A 342 0.54 -7.23 -19.04
C ARG A 342 0.01 -5.80 -19.00
N TYR A 343 -1.09 -5.62 -18.29
CA TYR A 343 -1.76 -4.34 -18.11
C TYR A 343 -1.93 -4.02 -16.63
N HIS A 344 -2.11 -2.74 -16.35
CA HIS A 344 -2.44 -2.22 -15.03
C HIS A 344 -3.56 -1.21 -15.15
N LEU A 345 -4.31 -1.04 -14.07
CA LEU A 345 -5.19 0.11 -13.87
C LEU A 345 -4.41 1.18 -13.13
N CYS A 346 -4.41 2.39 -13.69
CA CYS A 346 -3.80 3.58 -13.11
C CYS A 346 -4.88 4.52 -12.62
N TYR A 347 -4.83 4.85 -11.34
CA TYR A 347 -5.78 5.73 -10.65
C TYR A 347 -5.12 7.08 -10.39
N THR A 348 -5.65 8.14 -10.99
CA THR A 348 -5.17 9.51 -10.78
C THR A 348 -5.80 10.09 -9.52
N ILE A 349 -4.95 10.44 -8.56
CA ILE A 349 -5.33 10.99 -7.26
C ILE A 349 -5.05 12.49 -7.27
N LYS A 350 -6.04 13.28 -6.86
CA LYS A 350 -5.93 14.71 -6.63
C LYS A 350 -6.83 15.11 -5.46
N LEU A 351 -6.24 15.16 -4.27
CA LEU A 351 -6.90 15.57 -3.03
C LEU A 351 -6.08 16.67 -2.35
N GLN A 352 -6.69 17.43 -1.46
CA GLN A 352 -6.01 18.42 -0.63
C GLN A 352 -6.59 18.34 0.79
N THR A 353 -5.74 18.37 1.83
CA THR A 353 -6.23 18.39 3.22
C THR A 353 -6.82 19.76 3.57
N LEU A 354 -7.89 19.79 4.39
CA LEU A 354 -8.64 21.03 4.68
C LEU A 354 -7.86 22.08 5.47
N LYS A 355 -7.14 21.67 6.51
CA LYS A 355 -6.54 22.60 7.48
C LYS A 355 -5.12 23.00 7.09
N HIS A 356 -4.34 22.03 6.62
CA HIS A 356 -2.91 22.21 6.37
C HIS A 356 -2.58 22.43 4.89
N GLN A 357 -3.57 22.37 4.00
CA GLN A 357 -3.42 22.54 2.55
C GLN A 357 -2.32 21.63 1.99
N ILE A 358 -2.31 20.36 2.42
CA ILE A 358 -1.36 19.36 1.93
C ILE A 358 -1.96 18.73 0.68
N ASP A 359 -1.32 18.95 -0.47
CA ASP A 359 -1.73 18.38 -1.75
C ASP A 359 -1.31 16.92 -1.84
N LEU A 360 -2.28 16.03 -2.05
CA LEU A 360 -2.08 14.61 -2.31
C LEU A 360 -2.35 14.38 -3.80
N VAL A 361 -1.32 14.63 -4.61
CA VAL A 361 -1.40 14.52 -6.07
C VAL A 361 -0.44 13.45 -6.55
N GLY A 362 -0.97 12.47 -7.29
CA GLY A 362 -0.15 11.40 -7.84
C GLY A 362 -0.99 10.30 -8.46
N LYS A 363 -0.37 9.14 -8.64
CA LYS A 363 -0.98 7.98 -9.29
C LYS A 363 -0.81 6.73 -8.45
N LYS A 364 -1.84 5.89 -8.44
CA LYS A 364 -1.81 4.54 -7.84
C LYS A 364 -1.98 3.52 -8.95
N VAL A 365 -1.27 2.41 -8.88
CA VAL A 365 -1.24 1.40 -9.95
C VAL A 365 -1.68 0.06 -9.35
N SER A 366 -2.58 -0.64 -10.04
CA SER A 366 -3.00 -1.98 -9.65
C SER A 366 -1.89 -3.00 -9.86
N LEU A 367 -2.07 -4.19 -9.30
CA LEU A 367 -1.29 -5.35 -9.69
C LEU A 367 -1.50 -5.71 -11.18
N PRO A 368 -0.50 -6.33 -11.82
CA PRO A 368 -0.54 -6.66 -13.25
C PRO A 368 -1.61 -7.71 -13.56
N PHE A 369 -2.36 -7.53 -14.64
CA PHE A 369 -3.33 -8.50 -15.14
C PHE A 369 -3.24 -8.64 -16.67
N ALA A 370 -3.82 -9.71 -17.21
CA ALA A 370 -3.92 -9.89 -18.66
C ALA A 370 -5.34 -9.68 -19.18
N ILE A 371 -5.41 -9.20 -20.42
CA ILE A 371 -6.65 -9.11 -21.19
C ILE A 371 -6.62 -10.24 -22.23
N LEU A 372 -7.60 -11.14 -22.17
CA LEU A 372 -7.68 -12.29 -23.06
C LEU A 372 -8.80 -12.15 -24.09
N VAL A 373 -8.53 -12.55 -25.33
CA VAL A 373 -9.54 -12.72 -26.38
C VAL A 373 -9.89 -14.21 -26.48
N GLY A 374 -10.63 -14.71 -25.50
CA GLY A 374 -10.95 -16.14 -25.33
C GLY A 374 -10.12 -16.84 -24.24
N PRO A 375 -10.57 -18.01 -23.74
CA PRO A 375 -9.89 -18.70 -22.64
C PRO A 375 -8.52 -19.20 -23.06
N LYS A 376 -7.49 -18.88 -22.26
CA LYS A 376 -6.10 -19.34 -22.43
C LYS A 376 -5.52 -19.77 -21.07
N MET A 377 -5.52 -21.08 -20.84
CA MET A 377 -5.13 -21.68 -19.55
C MET A 377 -3.67 -21.44 -19.20
N ASP A 378 -2.79 -21.39 -20.20
CA ASP A 378 -1.35 -21.13 -20.04
C ASP A 378 -1.09 -19.74 -19.46
N VAL A 379 -1.82 -18.73 -19.93
CA VAL A 379 -1.71 -17.34 -19.44
C VAL A 379 -2.28 -17.21 -18.04
N ASP A 380 -3.43 -17.83 -17.78
CA ASP A 380 -4.06 -17.83 -16.46
C ASP A 380 -3.16 -18.53 -15.41
N ALA A 381 -2.61 -19.70 -15.75
CA ALA A 381 -1.68 -20.43 -14.89
C ALA A 381 -0.40 -19.61 -14.59
N LYS A 382 0.14 -18.91 -15.59
CA LYS A 382 1.30 -18.04 -15.41
C LYS A 382 1.00 -16.89 -14.45
N LEU A 383 -0.12 -16.19 -14.64
CA LEU A 383 -0.51 -15.07 -13.77
C LEU A 383 -0.88 -15.52 -12.37
N PHE A 384 -1.51 -16.69 -12.24
CA PHE A 384 -1.75 -17.34 -10.97
C PHE A 384 -0.45 -17.54 -10.19
N MET A 385 0.58 -18.07 -10.85
CA MET A 385 1.90 -18.24 -10.24
C MET A 385 2.54 -16.89 -9.90
N GLU A 386 2.46 -15.90 -10.78
CA GLU A 386 3.00 -14.56 -10.55
C GLU A 386 2.36 -13.90 -9.32
N ARG A 387 1.02 -13.91 -9.21
CA ARG A 387 0.32 -13.34 -8.05
C ARG A 387 0.66 -14.07 -6.75
N SER A 388 0.83 -15.40 -6.83
CA SER A 388 1.12 -16.23 -5.67
C SER A 388 2.56 -16.11 -5.15
N PHE A 389 3.54 -15.94 -6.05
CA PHE A 389 4.95 -16.12 -5.71
C PHE A 389 5.89 -15.00 -6.15
N ALA A 390 5.52 -14.15 -7.10
CA ALA A 390 6.29 -12.94 -7.35
C ALA A 390 6.11 -11.96 -6.18
N ASP A 391 6.97 -10.97 -6.06
CA ASP A 391 6.94 -10.00 -4.97
C ASP A 391 6.65 -8.58 -5.49
N PHE A 392 5.56 -8.40 -6.25
CA PHE A 392 5.26 -7.12 -6.92
C PHE A 392 5.07 -5.95 -5.97
N VAL A 393 4.66 -6.22 -4.72
CA VAL A 393 4.46 -5.18 -3.71
C VAL A 393 5.79 -4.56 -3.28
N ARG A 394 6.79 -5.39 -2.94
CA ARG A 394 8.11 -4.91 -2.47
C ARG A 394 9.10 -4.72 -3.62
N ARG A 395 8.91 -5.46 -4.71
CA ARG A 395 9.73 -5.45 -5.93
C ARG A 395 8.78 -5.41 -7.14
N PRO A 396 8.35 -4.21 -7.58
CA PRO A 396 7.43 -4.07 -8.70
C PRO A 396 7.95 -4.62 -10.04
N ASP A 397 9.26 -4.77 -10.19
CA ASP A 397 9.93 -5.45 -11.31
C ASP A 397 10.26 -6.93 -11.02
N GLY A 398 9.70 -7.46 -9.93
CA GLY A 398 9.94 -8.81 -9.47
C GLY A 398 9.53 -9.83 -10.53
N GLU A 399 10.41 -10.79 -10.77
CA GLU A 399 10.12 -11.91 -11.65
C GLU A 399 9.60 -13.09 -10.84
N LEU A 400 8.91 -14.00 -11.55
CA LEU A 400 8.45 -15.25 -10.98
C LEU A 400 9.69 -16.10 -10.62
N PRO A 401 9.85 -16.55 -9.36
CA PRO A 401 10.97 -17.39 -8.99
C PRO A 401 10.96 -18.72 -9.77
N ALA A 402 12.13 -19.25 -10.12
CA ALA A 402 12.24 -20.52 -10.85
C ALA A 402 11.79 -21.73 -10.02
N LEU A 403 11.97 -21.66 -8.70
CA LEU A 403 11.64 -22.69 -7.73
C LEU A 403 10.74 -22.09 -6.65
N VAL A 404 9.68 -22.81 -6.27
CA VAL A 404 8.76 -22.42 -5.19
C VAL A 404 8.61 -23.54 -4.18
N ASN A 405 8.27 -23.21 -2.95
CA ASN A 405 8.03 -24.21 -1.92
C ASN A 405 6.76 -25.02 -2.27
N GLY A 406 6.90 -26.34 -2.39
CA GLY A 406 5.78 -27.22 -2.74
C GLY A 406 4.65 -27.25 -1.71
N GLN A 407 4.96 -27.00 -0.43
CA GLN A 407 3.93 -26.88 0.61
C GLN A 407 3.10 -25.61 0.45
N GLU A 408 3.72 -24.48 0.07
CA GLU A 408 3.02 -23.23 -0.22
C GLU A 408 2.14 -23.36 -1.46
N MET A 409 2.59 -24.09 -2.48
CA MET A 409 1.80 -24.37 -3.68
C MET A 409 0.57 -25.25 -3.39
N ALA A 410 0.70 -26.25 -2.51
CA ALA A 410 -0.39 -27.15 -2.13
C ALA A 410 -1.43 -26.50 -1.19
N LEU A 411 -1.17 -25.29 -0.69
CA LEU A 411 -2.10 -24.49 0.11
C LEU A 411 -2.96 -23.54 -0.72
N LEU A 412 -2.69 -23.40 -2.02
CA LEU A 412 -3.47 -22.53 -2.89
C LEU A 412 -4.88 -23.12 -3.07
N GLU A 413 -5.86 -22.50 -2.42
CA GLU A 413 -7.26 -22.86 -2.57
C GLU A 413 -7.71 -22.53 -3.99
N ILE A 414 -8.33 -23.51 -4.67
CA ILE A 414 -8.82 -23.29 -6.04
C ILE A 414 -9.92 -22.23 -6.00
N PRO A 415 -9.81 -21.14 -6.79
CA PRO A 415 -10.88 -20.15 -6.88
C PRO A 415 -12.17 -20.80 -7.35
N GLN A 416 -13.27 -20.55 -6.63
CA GLN A 416 -14.59 -20.97 -7.10
C GLN A 416 -14.95 -20.20 -8.38
N LYS A 417 -15.52 -20.88 -9.38
CA LYS A 417 -16.03 -20.21 -10.57
C LYS A 417 -17.12 -19.22 -10.17
N PRO A 418 -17.15 -18.01 -10.75
CA PRO A 418 -18.23 -17.06 -10.53
C PRO A 418 -19.47 -17.61 -11.25
N THR A 419 -20.31 -18.35 -10.52
CA THR A 419 -21.69 -18.56 -10.90
C THR A 419 -22.55 -17.63 -10.06
N ASP A 420 -23.41 -16.89 -10.73
CA ASP A 420 -24.25 -15.83 -10.19
C ASP A 420 -24.90 -16.20 -8.86
N GLN A 421 -24.74 -15.32 -7.88
CA GLN A 421 -25.37 -15.33 -6.56
C GLN A 421 -25.09 -16.58 -5.70
N ILE A 422 -23.92 -16.62 -5.06
CA ILE A 422 -23.67 -17.58 -3.99
C ILE A 422 -23.24 -16.81 -2.74
N ALA A 423 -23.83 -17.18 -1.59
CA ALA A 423 -23.36 -16.77 -0.28
C ALA A 423 -21.83 -16.92 -0.18
N LEU A 424 -21.16 -16.01 0.54
CA LEU A 424 -19.73 -16.09 0.84
C LEU A 424 -19.45 -17.39 1.63
N ASN A 425 -19.24 -18.48 0.91
CA ASN A 425 -19.03 -19.80 1.48
C ASN A 425 -17.54 -20.04 1.68
N GLN A 426 -17.15 -20.40 2.90
CA GLN A 426 -15.79 -20.81 3.18
C GLN A 426 -15.43 -22.02 2.29
N PRO A 427 -14.31 -21.95 1.54
CA PRO A 427 -13.87 -23.07 0.73
C PRO A 427 -13.52 -24.27 1.61
N ARG A 428 -13.82 -25.49 1.13
CA ARG A 428 -13.38 -26.70 1.82
C ARG A 428 -11.90 -26.92 1.53
N PRO A 429 -11.03 -26.98 2.55
CA PRO A 429 -9.61 -27.19 2.33
C PRO A 429 -9.35 -28.58 1.77
N PHE A 430 -8.33 -28.72 0.92
CA PHE A 430 -7.86 -30.04 0.52
C PHE A 430 -7.42 -30.84 1.74
N ASN A 431 -7.86 -32.11 1.80
CA ASN A 431 -7.33 -33.04 2.79
C ASN A 431 -5.85 -33.34 2.53
N LEU A 432 -5.14 -33.82 3.55
CA LEU A 432 -3.69 -34.05 3.49
C LEU A 432 -3.31 -35.00 2.33
N VAL A 433 -4.10 -36.03 2.09
CA VAL A 433 -3.89 -36.99 1.00
C VAL A 433 -3.96 -36.31 -0.37
N SER A 434 -4.95 -35.44 -0.59
CA SER A 434 -5.08 -34.68 -1.84
C SER A 434 -3.92 -33.72 -2.04
N LYS A 435 -3.48 -33.05 -0.97
CA LYS A 435 -2.30 -32.16 -1.01
C LYS A 435 -1.03 -32.93 -1.38
N GLN A 436 -0.79 -34.08 -0.74
CA GLN A 436 0.37 -34.93 -1.04
C GLN A 436 0.32 -35.49 -2.46
N HIS A 437 -0.87 -35.89 -2.94
CA HIS A 437 -1.05 -36.36 -4.30
C HIS A 437 -0.79 -35.27 -5.35
N LEU A 438 -1.32 -34.06 -5.15
CA LEU A 438 -1.05 -32.91 -6.02
C LEU A 438 0.43 -32.55 -6.02
N LEU A 439 1.05 -32.50 -4.84
CA LEU A 439 2.48 -32.24 -4.71
C LEU A 439 3.31 -33.31 -5.43
N GLY A 440 2.99 -34.59 -5.29
CA GLY A 440 3.67 -35.68 -6.01
C GLY A 440 3.62 -35.52 -7.53
N ARG A 441 2.51 -35.00 -8.08
CA ARG A 441 2.39 -34.73 -9.53
C ARG A 441 3.28 -33.58 -10.01
N LEU A 442 3.58 -32.63 -9.13
CA LEU A 442 4.42 -31.47 -9.42
C LEU A 442 5.92 -31.78 -9.37
N LYS A 443 6.29 -32.99 -8.92
CA LYS A 443 7.66 -33.51 -8.84
C LYS A 443 8.60 -32.56 -8.07
N PRO A 444 8.39 -32.38 -6.76
CA PRO A 444 9.29 -31.60 -5.93
C PRO A 444 10.68 -32.25 -5.88
N ASP A 445 11.70 -31.43 -5.68
CA ASP A 445 13.07 -31.88 -5.42
C ASP A 445 13.22 -32.44 -3.98
N VAL A 446 14.45 -32.84 -3.64
CA VAL A 446 14.80 -33.37 -2.31
C VAL A 446 14.56 -32.36 -1.17
N ASN A 447 14.51 -31.07 -1.47
CA ASN A 447 14.26 -29.99 -0.52
C ASN A 447 12.77 -29.62 -0.45
N GLY A 448 11.89 -30.31 -1.19
CA GLY A 448 10.47 -30.00 -1.27
C GLY A 448 10.15 -28.80 -2.17
N GLN A 449 11.09 -28.33 -3.00
CA GLN A 449 10.89 -27.24 -3.94
C GLN A 449 10.38 -27.75 -5.28
N VAL A 450 9.46 -27.01 -5.89
CA VAL A 450 8.84 -27.33 -7.18
C VAL A 450 9.33 -26.35 -8.24
N PRO A 451 9.94 -26.82 -9.34
CA PRO A 451 10.20 -26.00 -10.52
C PRO A 451 8.89 -25.44 -11.08
N VAL A 452 8.82 -24.13 -11.28
CA VAL A 452 7.61 -23.47 -11.79
C VAL A 452 7.21 -24.01 -13.17
N GLU A 453 8.18 -24.36 -14.00
CA GLU A 453 7.91 -25.00 -15.29
C GLU A 453 7.10 -26.30 -15.16
N ASN A 454 7.26 -27.06 -14.07
CA ASN A 454 6.49 -28.28 -13.85
C ASN A 454 5.02 -27.97 -13.64
N PHE A 455 4.69 -26.87 -12.97
CA PHE A 455 3.31 -26.41 -12.84
C PHE A 455 2.75 -25.97 -14.20
N LEU A 456 3.49 -25.12 -14.92
CA LEU A 456 3.06 -24.58 -16.21
C LEU A 456 2.91 -25.64 -17.32
N ARG A 457 3.60 -26.79 -17.22
CA ARG A 457 3.46 -27.92 -18.16
C ARG A 457 2.25 -28.81 -17.88
N VAL A 458 1.71 -28.78 -16.66
CA VAL A 458 0.60 -29.65 -16.22
C VAL A 458 -0.76 -28.97 -16.42
N CYS A 459 -0.77 -27.63 -16.49
CA CYS A 459 -1.90 -26.80 -16.90
C CYS A 459 -2.00 -26.71 -18.42
#